data_AF-A0A2E1LWR2-F1
#
_entry.id   AF-A0A2E1LWR2-F1
#
_cell.length_a   1.000
_cell.length_b   1.000
_cell.length_c   1.000
_cell.angle_alpha   90.00
_cell.angle_beta   90.00
_cell.angle_gamma   90.00
#
_symmetry.space_group_name_H-M   'P 1'
#
loop_
_entity.id
_entity.type
_entity.pdbx_description
1 polymer ?
#
loop_
_entity_poly.entity_id
_entity_poly.type
_entity_poly.pdbx_seq_one_letter_code
_entity_poly.pdbx_strand_id
1 'polypeptide(L)'
;MTCFPTPPSHSSLNPPPMCGRYVTVSSIQAVEQRFNVQAKESWKANTNVSHGDHAPVVASDRPKEVQLMQFGFTPGWAKKQYYMINARAEGDKNAENDPSYTGAMGILDKPMFRKAIRSQRCLVVADAFIEGPEREKLSKPYVLYPREGQRPFALAGIWDEWCDPSTDERVRSFAVLTTVSNALTQAVGHHRAPVILDPDREREWLHPDTPLQDVASMLGPWEARQFNAYPISPSIRDPRRNGSHLLQAVGPRIWPEFTYEIHNTIDVFGMGESPSRKRKHASAQNQERQEQKDHSAASPLTWGHQGSLFD
;
A
#
# COMPACT_ATOMS: atom_id res chain seq x y z
N MET A 1 60.96 -7.14 8.43
CA MET A 1 59.57 -7.53 8.78
C MET A 1 58.92 -6.34 9.45
N THR A 2 58.20 -5.52 8.70
CA THR A 2 57.52 -4.31 9.20
C THR A 2 56.02 -4.53 9.02
N CYS A 3 55.31 -4.71 10.12
CA CYS A 3 53.86 -4.82 10.15
C CYS A 3 53.25 -3.46 9.79
N PHE A 4 52.51 -3.42 8.68
CA PHE A 4 51.63 -2.30 8.38
C PHE A 4 50.32 -2.44 9.18
N PRO A 5 49.78 -1.35 9.75
CA PRO A 5 48.53 -1.40 10.48
C PRO A 5 47.36 -1.60 9.50
N THR A 6 46.42 -2.47 9.87
CA THR A 6 45.14 -2.63 9.18
C THR A 6 44.33 -1.34 9.24
N PRO A 7 43.70 -0.90 8.13
CA PRO A 7 42.86 0.29 8.14
C PRO A 7 41.58 0.04 8.97
N PRO A 8 41.00 1.08 9.58
CA PRO A 8 39.81 0.93 10.42
C PRO A 8 38.61 0.52 9.56
N SER A 9 37.82 -0.41 10.10
CA SER A 9 36.53 -0.80 9.55
C SER A 9 35.59 0.40 9.58
N HIS A 10 35.36 1.02 8.43
CA HIS A 10 34.24 1.93 8.25
C HIS A 10 32.95 1.11 8.41
N SER A 11 32.23 1.33 9.50
CA SER A 11 30.83 0.97 9.64
C SER A 11 30.06 1.74 8.56
N SER A 12 29.83 1.08 7.42
CA SER A 12 28.82 1.54 6.49
C SER A 12 27.49 1.56 7.25
N LEU A 13 27.02 2.77 7.56
CA LEU A 13 25.65 3.02 7.91
C LEU A 13 24.81 2.60 6.70
N ASN A 14 24.46 1.32 6.62
CA ASN A 14 23.44 0.87 5.69
C ASN A 14 22.17 1.65 6.08
N PRO A 15 21.60 2.46 5.17
CA PRO A 15 20.31 3.07 5.43
C PRO A 15 19.33 1.97 5.82
N PRO A 16 18.40 2.24 6.76
CA PRO A 16 17.44 1.24 7.20
C PRO A 16 16.75 0.65 5.98
N PRO A 17 16.60 -0.68 5.92
CA PRO A 17 15.97 -1.30 4.77
C PRO A 17 14.52 -0.80 4.69
N MET A 18 14.18 -0.26 3.52
CA MET A 18 12.81 0.09 3.17
C MET A 18 11.93 -1.14 2.96
N CYS A 19 10.62 -1.04 3.01
CA CYS A 19 9.68 -2.14 2.76
C CYS A 19 9.98 -3.42 3.58
N GLY A 20 10.52 -3.27 4.79
CA GLY A 20 10.81 -4.41 5.66
C GLY A 20 9.57 -5.12 6.19
N ARG A 21 8.39 -4.55 5.93
CA ARG A 21 7.08 -5.08 6.30
C ARG A 21 6.05 -4.83 5.21
N TYR A 22 5.26 -5.86 4.93
CA TYR A 22 4.09 -5.73 4.08
C TYR A 22 2.97 -6.66 4.52
N VAL A 23 1.82 -6.52 3.87
CA VAL A 23 0.56 -7.15 4.25
C VAL A 23 0.13 -8.07 3.12
N THR A 24 -0.24 -9.30 3.46
CA THR A 24 -0.86 -10.27 2.55
C THR A 24 -2.03 -10.93 3.27
N VAL A 25 -3.23 -10.38 3.08
CA VAL A 25 -4.48 -10.80 3.70
C VAL A 25 -5.55 -11.24 2.70
N SER A 26 -5.34 -10.96 1.41
CA SER A 26 -6.22 -11.43 0.34
C SER A 26 -6.36 -12.95 0.37
N SER A 27 -7.58 -13.41 0.08
CA SER A 27 -7.88 -14.84 -0.02
C SER A 27 -7.15 -15.46 -1.21
N ILE A 28 -6.91 -16.77 -1.15
CA ILE A 28 -6.27 -17.51 -2.24
C ILE A 28 -7.05 -17.30 -3.54
N GLN A 29 -8.39 -17.39 -3.51
CA GLN A 29 -9.21 -17.18 -4.71
C GLN A 29 -9.07 -15.76 -5.29
N ALA A 30 -8.98 -14.73 -4.43
CA ALA A 30 -8.78 -13.36 -4.89
C ALA A 30 -7.42 -13.19 -5.59
N VAL A 31 -6.36 -13.82 -5.06
CA VAL A 31 -5.03 -13.81 -5.67
C VAL A 31 -5.04 -14.57 -7.01
N GLU A 32 -5.61 -15.76 -7.06
CA GLU A 32 -5.72 -16.56 -8.28
C GLU A 32 -6.47 -15.80 -9.40
N GLN A 33 -7.59 -15.15 -9.06
CA GLN A 33 -8.37 -14.36 -10.00
C GLN A 33 -7.60 -13.11 -10.47
N ARG A 34 -6.99 -12.35 -9.54
CA ARG A 34 -6.30 -11.09 -9.87
C ARG A 34 -5.08 -11.29 -10.74
N PHE A 35 -4.30 -12.35 -10.51
CA PHE A 35 -3.07 -12.62 -11.25
C PHE A 35 -3.23 -13.68 -12.36
N ASN A 36 -4.41 -14.30 -12.48
CA ASN A 36 -4.67 -15.40 -13.43
C ASN A 36 -3.66 -16.55 -13.28
N VAL A 37 -3.55 -17.05 -12.05
CA VAL A 37 -2.62 -18.08 -11.59
C VAL A 37 -3.35 -19.12 -10.73
N GLN A 38 -2.67 -20.20 -10.35
CA GLN A 38 -3.19 -21.24 -9.48
C GLN A 38 -2.29 -21.45 -8.26
N ALA A 39 -2.88 -21.58 -7.07
CA ALA A 39 -2.16 -21.89 -5.85
C ALA A 39 -2.11 -23.42 -5.65
N LYS A 40 -0.90 -23.98 -5.56
CA LYS A 40 -0.72 -25.41 -5.21
C LYS A 40 -0.76 -25.65 -3.71
N GLU A 41 -0.37 -24.65 -2.94
CA GLU A 41 -0.27 -24.71 -1.49
C GLU A 41 -1.08 -23.57 -0.89
N SER A 42 -1.71 -23.83 0.26
CA SER A 42 -2.44 -22.80 0.99
C SER A 42 -1.50 -21.99 1.88
N TRP A 43 -1.69 -20.67 1.96
CA TRP A 43 -1.05 -19.82 2.96
C TRP A 43 -2.09 -19.17 3.88
N LYS A 44 -1.61 -18.68 5.02
CA LYS A 44 -2.42 -17.92 5.97
C LYS A 44 -2.27 -16.43 5.69
N ALA A 45 -3.34 -15.69 5.96
CA ALA A 45 -3.29 -14.24 5.99
C ALA A 45 -2.22 -13.76 6.99
N ASN A 46 -1.37 -12.85 6.55
CA ASN A 46 -0.32 -12.25 7.35
C ASN A 46 -0.39 -10.72 7.22
N THR A 47 -0.76 -10.05 8.31
CA THR A 47 -0.81 -8.58 8.38
C THR A 47 0.56 -7.94 8.60
N ASN A 48 1.61 -8.74 8.75
CA ASN A 48 2.91 -8.29 9.23
C ASN A 48 4.04 -9.14 8.67
N VAL A 49 4.03 -9.39 7.35
CA VAL A 49 5.07 -10.17 6.68
C VAL A 49 6.43 -9.53 6.92
N SER A 50 7.35 -10.29 7.49
CA SER A 50 8.69 -9.86 7.92
C SER A 50 9.77 -10.72 7.26
N HIS A 51 11.03 -10.28 7.38
CA HIS A 51 12.17 -11.09 6.95
C HIS A 51 12.10 -12.52 7.54
N GLY A 52 12.43 -13.52 6.74
CA GLY A 52 12.40 -14.93 7.09
C GLY A 52 11.04 -15.60 6.92
N ASP A 53 9.93 -14.85 6.83
CA ASP A 53 8.61 -15.41 6.57
C ASP A 53 8.52 -15.97 5.14
N HIS A 54 7.72 -17.02 4.99
CA HIS A 54 7.32 -17.49 3.66
C HIS A 54 6.07 -16.73 3.20
N ALA A 55 6.12 -16.21 1.98
CA ALA A 55 5.05 -15.39 1.43
C ALA A 55 4.73 -15.77 -0.03
N PRO A 56 3.49 -15.55 -0.48
CA PRO A 56 3.07 -15.88 -1.84
C PRO A 56 3.71 -14.96 -2.87
N VAL A 57 4.33 -15.58 -3.87
CA VAL A 57 4.93 -14.91 -5.03
C VAL A 57 4.58 -15.67 -6.30
N VAL A 58 4.47 -14.96 -7.42
CA VAL A 58 4.42 -15.56 -8.76
C VAL A 58 5.79 -15.34 -9.40
N ALA A 59 6.51 -16.39 -9.76
CA ALA A 59 7.90 -16.27 -10.21
C ALA A 59 8.09 -16.67 -11.67
N SER A 60 9.14 -16.15 -12.30
CA SER A 60 9.42 -16.33 -13.73
C SER A 60 9.56 -17.78 -14.19
N ASP A 61 9.95 -18.70 -13.29
CA ASP A 61 10.06 -20.13 -13.60
C ASP A 61 8.70 -20.84 -13.65
N ARG A 62 7.71 -20.35 -12.89
CA ARG A 62 6.35 -20.89 -12.85
C ARG A 62 5.33 -19.72 -12.86
N PRO A 63 5.20 -18.99 -13.98
CA PRO A 63 4.41 -17.76 -14.05
C PRO A 63 2.89 -17.97 -13.98
N LYS A 64 2.44 -19.24 -13.89
CA LYS A 64 1.04 -19.63 -13.73
C LYS A 64 0.72 -20.19 -12.36
N GLU A 65 1.70 -20.19 -11.44
CA GLU A 65 1.56 -20.78 -10.13
C GLU A 65 1.97 -19.77 -9.04
N VAL A 66 1.20 -19.74 -7.96
CA VAL A 66 1.64 -19.08 -6.72
C VAL A 66 2.57 -20.04 -5.98
N GLN A 67 3.70 -19.50 -5.52
CA GLN A 67 4.75 -20.22 -4.82
C GLN A 67 5.01 -19.53 -3.48
N LEU A 68 5.31 -20.30 -2.44
CA LEU A 68 5.77 -19.73 -1.17
C LEU A 68 7.30 -19.66 -1.19
N MET A 69 7.82 -18.45 -1.06
CA MET A 69 9.27 -18.20 -0.99
C MET A 69 9.60 -17.41 0.28
N GLN A 70 10.82 -17.57 0.78
CA GLN A 70 11.28 -16.86 1.95
C GLN A 70 11.59 -15.39 1.63
N PHE A 71 11.05 -14.47 2.42
CA PHE A 71 11.36 -13.05 2.30
C PHE A 71 12.74 -12.75 2.91
N GLY A 72 13.73 -12.41 2.08
CA GLY A 72 15.12 -12.28 2.50
C GLY A 72 16.05 -13.00 1.55
N PHE A 73 16.37 -12.34 0.44
CA PHE A 73 17.12 -12.91 -0.66
C PHE A 73 18.52 -13.39 -0.26
N THR A 74 18.83 -14.60 -0.72
CA THR A 74 20.16 -15.22 -0.71
C THR A 74 20.52 -15.62 -2.14
N PRO A 75 21.61 -15.11 -2.73
CA PRO A 75 22.04 -15.53 -4.05
C PRO A 75 22.58 -16.97 -4.01
N GLY A 76 22.35 -17.76 -5.06
CA GLY A 76 22.69 -19.18 -5.07
C GLY A 76 24.18 -19.51 -4.92
N TRP A 77 25.07 -18.57 -5.22
CA TRP A 77 26.53 -18.72 -5.03
C TRP A 77 27.02 -18.40 -3.61
N ALA A 78 26.13 -17.95 -2.72
CA ALA A 78 26.49 -17.57 -1.37
C ALA A 78 27.03 -18.75 -0.54
N LYS A 79 28.06 -18.49 0.27
CA LYS A 79 28.60 -19.48 1.23
C LYS A 79 27.78 -19.61 2.51
N LYS A 80 26.88 -18.67 2.76
CA LYS A 80 26.00 -18.60 3.93
C LYS A 80 24.69 -17.93 3.53
N GLN A 81 23.63 -18.19 4.27
CA GLN A 81 22.36 -17.53 4.07
C GLN A 81 22.46 -16.02 4.33
N TYR A 82 21.79 -15.25 3.49
CA TYR A 82 21.58 -13.81 3.65
C TYR A 82 20.07 -13.54 3.84
N TYR A 83 19.75 -12.36 4.36
CA TYR A 83 18.36 -11.91 4.51
C TYR A 83 18.20 -10.55 3.85
N MET A 84 18.59 -10.45 2.57
CA MET A 84 18.50 -9.20 1.83
C MET A 84 17.05 -8.96 1.42
N ILE A 85 16.34 -8.14 2.18
CA ILE A 85 14.91 -7.88 1.95
C ILE A 85 14.66 -6.93 0.77
N ASN A 86 15.62 -6.07 0.42
CA ASN A 86 15.48 -5.17 -0.73
C ASN A 86 16.65 -5.26 -1.69
N ALA A 87 16.35 -5.01 -2.96
CA ALA A 87 17.33 -4.65 -3.97
C ALA A 87 17.02 -3.27 -4.54
N ARG A 88 18.00 -2.37 -4.42
CA ARG A 88 17.90 -0.98 -4.85
C ARG A 88 18.08 -0.89 -6.38
N ALA A 89 17.08 -0.43 -7.12
CA ALA A 89 17.11 -0.38 -8.58
C ALA A 89 18.30 0.44 -9.14
N GLU A 90 18.47 1.66 -8.63
CA GLU A 90 19.54 2.58 -9.02
C GLU A 90 20.90 2.14 -8.45
N GLY A 91 20.88 1.31 -7.40
CA GLY A 91 22.08 0.84 -6.71
C GLY A 91 22.95 1.99 -6.20
N ASP A 92 24.26 1.82 -6.29
CA ASP A 92 25.24 2.80 -5.84
C ASP A 92 25.29 4.06 -6.74
N LYS A 93 24.57 4.06 -7.87
CA LYS A 93 24.55 5.18 -8.84
C LYS A 93 23.66 6.36 -8.40
N ASN A 94 22.83 6.18 -7.38
CA ASN A 94 22.03 7.25 -6.75
C ASN A 94 22.28 7.31 -5.22
N ALA A 95 23.54 7.32 -4.77
CA ALA A 95 23.89 7.17 -3.36
C ALA A 95 23.13 8.12 -2.41
N GLU A 96 22.88 9.36 -2.85
CA GLU A 96 22.22 10.43 -2.07
C GLU A 96 20.69 10.34 -2.02
N ASN A 97 20.08 9.32 -2.63
CA ASN A 97 18.62 9.17 -2.73
C ASN A 97 17.92 10.36 -3.38
N ASP A 98 18.53 10.95 -4.41
CA ASP A 98 17.91 12.02 -5.18
C ASP A 98 16.61 11.51 -5.81
N PRO A 99 15.44 12.09 -5.48
CA PRO A 99 14.16 11.67 -6.02
C PRO A 99 14.00 11.97 -7.51
N SER A 100 14.82 12.88 -8.06
CA SER A 100 14.83 13.24 -9.48
C SER A 100 15.77 12.38 -10.34
N TYR A 101 16.40 11.36 -9.75
CA TYR A 101 17.35 10.51 -10.46
C TYR A 101 16.70 9.73 -11.62
N THR A 102 17.19 9.96 -12.84
CA THR A 102 16.77 9.23 -14.06
C THR A 102 17.93 8.50 -14.74
N GLY A 103 19.04 8.31 -14.02
CA GLY A 103 20.25 7.68 -14.55
C GLY A 103 20.14 6.16 -14.71
N ALA A 104 21.29 5.51 -14.94
CA ALA A 104 21.35 4.08 -15.16
C ALA A 104 20.98 3.26 -13.90
N MET A 105 20.32 2.12 -14.11
CA MET A 105 19.93 1.22 -13.01
C MET A 105 21.13 0.36 -12.55
N GLY A 106 21.71 0.67 -11.39
CA GLY A 106 22.87 -0.02 -10.84
C GLY A 106 22.63 -1.48 -10.42
N ILE A 107 21.37 -1.88 -10.21
CA ILE A 107 21.00 -3.29 -9.94
C ILE A 107 21.48 -4.25 -11.04
N LEU A 108 21.58 -3.77 -12.28
CA LEU A 108 22.02 -4.56 -13.44
C LEU A 108 23.48 -4.98 -13.33
N ASP A 109 24.29 -4.25 -12.56
CA ASP A 109 25.73 -4.47 -12.43
C ASP A 109 26.09 -5.12 -11.09
N LYS A 110 25.25 -4.93 -10.06
CA LYS A 110 25.51 -5.38 -8.69
C LYS A 110 25.66 -6.91 -8.63
N PRO A 111 26.83 -7.48 -8.25
CA PRO A 111 27.05 -8.93 -8.26
C PRO A 111 25.99 -9.76 -7.52
N MET A 112 25.43 -9.20 -6.45
CA MET A 112 24.37 -9.81 -5.65
C MET A 112 23.06 -9.99 -6.41
N PHE A 113 22.69 -9.07 -7.29
CA PHE A 113 21.36 -9.03 -7.91
C PHE A 113 21.38 -9.20 -9.43
N ARG A 114 22.55 -9.01 -10.07
CA ARG A 114 22.70 -8.97 -11.53
C ARG A 114 22.19 -10.23 -12.23
N LYS A 115 22.34 -11.41 -11.64
CA LYS A 115 21.77 -12.65 -12.19
C LYS A 115 20.25 -12.62 -12.10
N ALA A 116 19.74 -12.36 -10.90
CA ALA A 116 18.32 -12.45 -10.60
C ALA A 116 17.48 -11.41 -11.37
N ILE A 117 17.94 -10.16 -11.49
CA ILE A 117 17.22 -9.14 -12.28
C ILE A 117 17.12 -9.51 -13.77
N ARG A 118 18.02 -10.33 -14.30
CA ARG A 118 18.02 -10.73 -15.72
C ARG A 118 17.05 -11.87 -16.02
N SER A 119 16.83 -12.81 -15.10
CA SER A 119 16.01 -14.00 -15.40
C SER A 119 15.18 -14.57 -14.25
N GLN A 120 15.43 -14.16 -13.01
CA GLN A 120 14.77 -14.67 -11.81
C GLN A 120 13.96 -13.54 -11.15
N ARG A 121 12.99 -13.04 -11.89
CA ARG A 121 12.06 -12.00 -11.45
C ARG A 121 10.78 -12.64 -10.91
N CYS A 122 10.13 -11.97 -9.96
CA CYS A 122 8.86 -12.41 -9.39
C CYS A 122 7.92 -11.22 -9.12
N LEU A 123 6.63 -11.51 -9.06
CA LEU A 123 5.59 -10.65 -8.51
C LEU A 123 5.43 -11.04 -7.05
N VAL A 124 5.67 -10.10 -6.14
CA VAL A 124 5.42 -10.29 -4.71
C VAL A 124 4.00 -9.80 -4.42
N VAL A 125 3.15 -10.70 -3.93
CA VAL A 125 1.72 -10.43 -3.74
C VAL A 125 1.51 -9.62 -2.45
N ALA A 126 0.99 -8.41 -2.58
CA ALA A 126 0.76 -7.52 -1.45
C ALA A 126 -0.63 -6.87 -1.48
N ASP A 127 -1.17 -6.59 -0.30
CA ASP A 127 -2.39 -5.81 -0.09
C ASP A 127 -2.08 -4.40 0.41
N ALA A 128 -0.94 -4.24 1.08
CA ALA A 128 -0.40 -2.98 1.57
C ALA A 128 1.08 -3.18 1.94
N PHE A 129 1.82 -2.09 2.09
CA PHE A 129 3.17 -2.12 2.67
C PHE A 129 3.25 -1.13 3.83
N ILE A 130 4.18 -1.38 4.77
CA ILE A 130 4.31 -0.60 5.99
C ILE A 130 5.61 0.19 5.94
N GLU A 131 5.52 1.49 6.17
CA GLU A 131 6.69 2.36 6.29
C GLU A 131 6.60 3.27 7.49
N GLY A 132 7.72 3.84 7.89
CA GLY A 132 7.73 4.98 8.79
C GLY A 132 8.68 6.06 8.27
N PRO A 133 8.69 7.25 8.88
CA PRO A 133 9.69 8.27 8.57
C PRO A 133 11.11 7.71 8.76
N GLU A 134 12.09 8.20 7.99
CA GLU A 134 13.46 7.67 8.00
C GLU A 134 14.10 7.62 9.40
N ARG A 135 13.86 8.64 10.22
CA ARG A 135 14.43 8.76 11.57
C ARG A 135 13.70 7.88 12.58
N GLU A 136 12.37 7.95 12.62
CA GLU A 136 11.55 7.25 13.61
C GLU A 136 11.28 5.79 13.25
N LYS A 137 11.38 5.43 11.97
CA LYS A 137 11.11 4.10 11.42
C LYS A 137 9.72 3.63 11.87
N LEU A 138 9.59 2.34 12.20
CA LEU A 138 8.37 1.73 12.72
C LEU A 138 7.96 2.19 14.13
N SER A 139 8.60 3.23 14.68
CA SER A 139 8.08 3.93 15.86
C SER A 139 6.95 4.92 15.50
N LYS A 140 6.85 5.31 14.22
CA LYS A 140 5.71 6.06 13.65
C LYS A 140 5.27 5.41 12.33
N PRO A 141 4.73 4.18 12.39
CA PRO A 141 4.40 3.42 11.19
C PRO A 141 3.14 3.95 10.49
N TYR A 142 3.13 3.80 9.18
CA TYR A 142 2.04 4.07 8.25
C TYR A 142 1.77 2.82 7.44
N VAL A 143 0.48 2.53 7.21
CA VAL A 143 0.05 1.58 6.18
C VAL A 143 -0.08 2.37 4.89
N LEU A 144 0.61 1.95 3.83
CA LEU A 144 0.45 2.46 2.48
C LEU A 144 -0.34 1.43 1.67
N TYR A 145 -1.38 1.89 1.00
CA TYR A 145 -2.35 1.02 0.34
C TYR A 145 -2.90 1.63 -0.95
N PRO A 146 -3.28 0.81 -1.94
CA PRO A 146 -3.90 1.31 -3.15
C PRO A 146 -5.31 1.81 -2.85
N ARG A 147 -5.66 2.93 -3.46
CA ARG A 147 -7.00 3.53 -3.38
C ARG A 147 -7.98 2.69 -4.20
N GLU A 148 -9.26 2.99 -4.05
CA GLU A 148 -10.35 2.35 -4.82
C GLU A 148 -10.43 0.83 -4.65
N GLY A 149 -9.78 0.28 -3.62
CA GLY A 149 -9.82 -1.16 -3.33
C GLY A 149 -9.04 -2.02 -4.33
N GLN A 150 -8.08 -1.47 -5.08
CA GLN A 150 -7.26 -2.21 -6.05
C GLN A 150 -6.22 -3.13 -5.39
N ARG A 151 -6.70 -4.10 -4.60
CA ARG A 151 -5.91 -5.12 -3.89
C ARG A 151 -6.34 -6.53 -4.32
N PRO A 152 -5.43 -7.51 -4.35
CA PRO A 152 -4.00 -7.36 -4.16
C PRO A 152 -3.31 -6.71 -5.38
N PHE A 153 -2.10 -6.21 -5.19
CA PHE A 153 -1.22 -5.65 -6.23
C PHE A 153 0.16 -6.33 -6.21
N ALA A 154 0.95 -6.11 -7.25
CA ALA A 154 2.29 -6.69 -7.39
C ALA A 154 3.38 -5.69 -7.01
N LEU A 155 4.18 -6.06 -6.02
CA LEU A 155 5.52 -5.50 -5.83
C LEU A 155 6.48 -6.22 -6.78
N ALA A 156 7.36 -5.47 -7.46
CA ALA A 156 8.40 -6.08 -8.28
C ALA A 156 9.44 -6.74 -7.36
N GLY A 157 9.71 -8.03 -7.57
CA GLY A 157 10.68 -8.78 -6.81
C GLY A 157 11.70 -9.50 -7.68
N ILE A 158 12.80 -9.90 -7.05
CA ILE A 158 13.78 -10.83 -7.60
C ILE A 158 13.96 -12.00 -6.65
N TRP A 159 14.24 -13.18 -7.18
CA TRP A 159 14.40 -14.40 -6.40
C TRP A 159 15.64 -15.17 -6.82
N ASP A 160 16.14 -16.05 -5.95
CA ASP A 160 17.11 -17.07 -6.29
C ASP A 160 16.90 -18.31 -5.41
N GLU A 161 17.52 -19.42 -5.80
CA GLU A 161 17.58 -20.64 -4.99
C GLU A 161 19.00 -20.78 -4.44
N TRP A 162 19.10 -20.92 -3.12
CA TRP A 162 20.35 -21.16 -2.41
C TRP A 162 20.32 -22.56 -1.79
N CYS A 163 21.40 -23.31 -1.96
CA CYS A 163 21.58 -24.62 -1.34
C CYS A 163 22.51 -24.45 -0.13
N ASP A 164 22.03 -24.80 1.06
CA ASP A 164 22.83 -24.74 2.28
C ASP A 164 24.01 -25.72 2.17
N PRO A 165 25.28 -25.26 2.19
CA PRO A 165 26.44 -26.15 2.05
C PRO A 165 26.60 -27.16 3.18
N SER A 166 25.90 -26.98 4.31
CA SER A 166 25.98 -27.84 5.50
C SER A 166 24.87 -28.87 5.58
N THR A 167 23.66 -28.55 5.09
CA THR A 167 22.48 -29.42 5.19
C THR A 167 21.97 -29.93 3.83
N ASP A 168 22.46 -29.37 2.71
CA ASP A 168 21.93 -29.59 1.35
C ASP A 168 20.46 -29.16 1.18
N GLU A 169 19.94 -28.37 2.12
CA GLU A 169 18.58 -27.82 2.05
C GLU A 169 18.52 -26.68 1.02
N ARG A 170 17.47 -26.71 0.18
CA ARG A 170 17.23 -25.67 -0.81
C ARG A 170 16.29 -24.62 -0.27
N VAL A 171 16.75 -23.38 -0.23
CA VAL A 171 15.99 -22.21 0.18
C VAL A 171 15.72 -21.33 -1.03
N ARG A 172 14.45 -21.23 -1.43
CA ARG A 172 14.01 -20.24 -2.41
C ARG A 172 13.65 -18.96 -1.68
N SER A 173 14.34 -17.89 -2.03
CA SER A 173 14.20 -16.61 -1.34
C SER A 173 14.08 -15.44 -2.31
N PHE A 174 13.45 -14.36 -1.87
CA PHE A 174 13.22 -13.18 -2.70
C PHE A 174 13.53 -11.87 -1.96
N ALA A 175 13.74 -10.82 -2.74
CA ALA A 175 13.84 -9.43 -2.31
C ALA A 175 12.83 -8.58 -3.08
N VAL A 176 12.32 -7.53 -2.43
CA VAL A 176 11.49 -6.51 -3.07
C VAL A 176 12.39 -5.46 -3.72
N LEU A 177 12.06 -5.02 -4.92
CA LEU A 177 12.77 -3.94 -5.57
C LEU A 177 12.29 -2.60 -5.02
N THR A 178 13.24 -1.69 -4.81
CA THR A 178 12.94 -0.31 -4.40
C THR A 178 13.49 0.67 -5.43
N THR A 179 12.86 1.83 -5.50
CA THR A 179 13.20 2.96 -6.37
C THR A 179 13.16 4.28 -5.59
N VAL A 180 13.38 5.40 -6.28
CA VAL A 180 13.25 6.75 -5.72
C VAL A 180 11.89 6.95 -5.03
N SER A 181 11.85 7.85 -4.05
CA SER A 181 10.58 8.22 -3.42
C SER A 181 9.64 8.94 -4.38
N ASN A 182 8.33 8.78 -4.16
CA ASN A 182 7.31 9.60 -4.80
C ASN A 182 6.68 10.57 -3.78
N ALA A 183 5.74 11.39 -4.22
CA ALA A 183 5.11 12.38 -3.34
C ALA A 183 4.46 11.77 -2.08
N LEU A 184 3.90 10.55 -2.17
CA LEU A 184 3.28 9.90 -1.01
C LEU A 184 4.32 9.39 -0.02
N THR A 185 5.37 8.71 -0.48
CA THR A 185 6.41 8.21 0.44
C THR A 185 7.23 9.34 1.04
N GLN A 186 7.44 10.44 0.32
CA GLN A 186 7.99 11.68 0.88
C GLN A 186 7.08 12.30 1.94
N ALA A 187 5.76 12.28 1.75
CA ALA A 187 4.80 12.76 2.74
C ALA A 187 4.79 11.90 4.03
N VAL A 188 5.08 10.59 3.91
CA VAL A 188 5.36 9.72 5.08
C VAL A 188 6.70 10.08 5.75
N GLY A 189 7.60 10.75 5.03
CA GLY A 189 8.94 11.11 5.49
C GLY A 189 10.00 10.06 5.16
N HIS A 190 9.82 9.30 4.07
CA HIS A 190 10.78 8.31 3.61
C HIS A 190 11.33 8.60 2.19
N HIS A 191 12.64 8.40 2.01
CA HIS A 191 13.40 8.70 0.78
C HIS A 191 13.34 7.63 -0.33
N ARG A 192 12.54 6.56 -0.19
CA ARG A 192 12.39 5.51 -1.23
C ARG A 192 10.92 5.15 -1.41
N ALA A 193 10.64 4.37 -2.44
CA ALA A 193 9.39 3.64 -2.60
C ALA A 193 9.67 2.20 -3.06
N PRO A 194 8.77 1.25 -2.82
CA PRO A 194 8.81 -0.01 -3.55
C PRO A 194 8.53 0.24 -5.03
N VAL A 195 9.07 -0.63 -5.89
CA VAL A 195 8.62 -0.73 -7.28
C VAL A 195 7.31 -1.50 -7.29
N ILE A 196 6.25 -0.85 -7.76
CA ILE A 196 4.91 -1.43 -7.94
C ILE A 196 4.70 -1.60 -9.44
N LEU A 197 4.22 -2.77 -9.86
CA LEU A 197 3.98 -3.08 -11.26
C LEU A 197 2.51 -2.84 -11.60
N ASP A 198 2.28 -2.17 -12.72
CA ASP A 198 0.95 -2.09 -13.31
C ASP A 198 0.54 -3.47 -13.86
N PRO A 199 -0.78 -3.81 -13.82
CA PRO A 199 -1.27 -5.13 -14.22
C PRO A 199 -0.88 -5.57 -15.64
N ASP A 200 -0.78 -4.62 -16.57
CA ASP A 200 -0.41 -4.84 -17.97
C ASP A 200 1.08 -5.17 -18.15
N ARG A 201 1.93 -4.80 -17.17
CA ARG A 201 3.37 -5.03 -17.19
C ARG A 201 3.81 -6.29 -16.44
N GLU A 202 2.96 -6.87 -15.61
CA GLU A 202 3.25 -8.05 -14.80
C GLU A 202 3.75 -9.24 -15.64
N ARG A 203 3.13 -9.48 -16.81
CA ARG A 203 3.53 -10.57 -17.72
C ARG A 203 4.90 -10.32 -18.34
N GLU A 204 5.15 -9.09 -18.79
CA GLU A 204 6.43 -8.69 -19.37
C GLU A 204 7.56 -8.77 -18.32
N TRP A 205 7.26 -8.36 -17.09
CA TRP A 205 8.17 -8.51 -15.95
C TRP A 205 8.57 -9.97 -15.73
N LEU A 206 7.63 -10.92 -15.77
CA LEU A 206 7.94 -12.33 -15.53
C LEU A 206 8.64 -13.03 -16.70
N HIS A 207 8.59 -12.49 -17.92
CA HIS A 207 9.11 -13.17 -19.09
C HIS A 207 10.66 -13.15 -19.13
N PRO A 208 11.36 -14.29 -19.05
CA PRO A 208 12.83 -14.31 -18.90
C PRO A 208 13.59 -13.55 -19.99
N ASP A 209 13.07 -13.57 -21.23
CA ASP A 209 13.73 -12.96 -22.39
C ASP A 209 13.38 -11.47 -22.60
N THR A 210 12.65 -10.83 -21.69
CA THR A 210 12.36 -9.39 -21.78
C THR A 210 13.68 -8.60 -21.86
N PRO A 211 13.87 -7.75 -22.88
CA PRO A 211 15.08 -6.95 -23.01
C PRO A 211 15.38 -6.13 -21.77
N LEU A 212 16.66 -6.01 -21.39
CA LEU A 212 17.04 -5.34 -20.14
C LEU A 212 16.66 -3.86 -20.08
N GLN A 213 16.57 -3.21 -21.24
CA GLN A 213 16.07 -1.83 -21.33
C GLN A 213 14.59 -1.75 -20.89
N ASP A 214 13.77 -2.74 -21.26
CA ASP A 214 12.36 -2.79 -20.94
C ASP A 214 12.19 -3.15 -19.45
N VAL A 215 13.00 -4.09 -18.94
CA VAL A 215 13.08 -4.36 -17.49
C VAL A 215 13.45 -3.10 -16.71
N ALA A 216 14.47 -2.35 -17.15
CA ALA A 216 14.89 -1.12 -16.49
C ALA A 216 13.79 -0.05 -16.49
N SER A 217 12.98 0.03 -17.55
CA SER A 217 11.85 0.96 -17.63
C SER A 217 10.74 0.68 -16.61
N MET A 218 10.66 -0.53 -16.01
CA MET A 218 9.70 -0.85 -14.95
C MET A 218 10.20 -0.53 -13.54
N LEU A 219 11.45 -0.09 -13.38
CA LEU A 219 12.04 0.16 -12.06
C LEU A 219 11.81 1.58 -11.53
N GLY A 220 10.90 2.34 -12.16
CA GLY A 220 10.53 3.69 -11.77
C GLY A 220 9.52 3.74 -10.62
N PRO A 221 9.32 4.93 -10.00
CA PRO A 221 8.26 5.14 -9.03
C PRO A 221 6.89 5.10 -9.71
N TRP A 222 5.89 4.64 -8.97
CA TRP A 222 4.48 4.61 -9.37
C TRP A 222 3.78 5.95 -9.06
N GLU A 223 2.65 6.20 -9.72
CA GLU A 223 1.90 7.45 -9.56
C GLU A 223 1.34 7.56 -8.14
N ALA A 224 1.86 8.53 -7.39
CA ALA A 224 1.56 8.67 -5.97
C ALA A 224 0.05 8.65 -5.67
N ARG A 225 -0.78 9.28 -6.53
CA ARG A 225 -2.24 9.43 -6.40
C ARG A 225 -3.02 8.13 -6.39
N GLN A 226 -2.44 7.03 -6.89
CA GLN A 226 -3.07 5.71 -6.89
C GLN A 226 -3.09 5.07 -5.50
N PHE A 227 -2.25 5.53 -4.57
CA PHE A 227 -2.17 5.02 -3.20
C PHE A 227 -2.52 6.10 -2.19
N ASN A 228 -2.72 5.70 -0.95
CA ASN A 228 -2.80 6.62 0.18
C ASN A 228 -2.15 5.96 1.39
N ALA A 229 -1.99 6.71 2.48
CA ALA A 229 -1.39 6.22 3.71
C ALA A 229 -2.13 6.73 4.94
N TYR A 230 -2.15 5.94 6.01
CA TYR A 230 -2.60 6.38 7.34
C TYR A 230 -1.69 5.80 8.44
N PRO A 231 -1.50 6.51 9.56
CA PRO A 231 -0.66 6.04 10.65
C PRO A 231 -1.33 4.89 11.41
N ILE A 232 -0.54 3.94 11.90
CA ILE A 232 -0.98 2.81 12.73
C ILE A 232 -0.20 2.73 14.05
N SER A 233 -0.57 1.79 14.91
CA SER A 233 0.14 1.56 16.18
C SER A 233 1.59 1.08 15.95
N PRO A 234 2.58 1.57 16.72
CA PRO A 234 3.96 1.05 16.75
C PRO A 234 4.06 -0.44 17.12
N SER A 235 2.96 -1.02 17.61
CA SER A 235 2.77 -2.46 17.85
C SER A 235 3.21 -3.35 16.68
N ILE A 236 3.09 -2.87 15.44
CA ILE A 236 3.48 -3.61 14.23
C ILE A 236 4.98 -3.97 14.22
N ARG A 237 5.82 -3.24 14.98
CA ARG A 237 7.28 -3.45 15.05
C ARG A 237 7.68 -4.84 15.53
N ASP A 238 6.86 -5.51 16.35
CA ASP A 238 7.11 -6.90 16.77
C ASP A 238 6.68 -7.87 15.64
N PRO A 239 7.62 -8.61 15.02
CA PRO A 239 7.31 -9.48 13.88
C PRO A 239 6.43 -10.66 14.24
N ARG A 240 6.34 -11.02 15.52
CA ARG A 240 5.50 -12.16 15.97
C ARG A 240 4.03 -11.79 16.06
N ARG A 241 3.69 -10.50 16.00
CA ARG A 241 2.31 -10.03 16.07
C ARG A 241 1.69 -10.05 14.68
N ASN A 242 0.52 -10.68 14.58
CA ASN A 242 -0.29 -10.77 13.37
C ASN A 242 -1.77 -10.56 13.76
N GLY A 243 -2.55 -9.92 12.88
CA GLY A 243 -3.98 -9.68 13.06
C GLY A 243 -4.44 -8.29 12.62
N SER A 244 -5.70 -8.19 12.20
CA SER A 244 -6.30 -6.97 11.63
C SER A 244 -6.23 -5.74 12.56
N HIS A 245 -6.23 -5.96 13.88
CA HIS A 245 -6.05 -4.90 14.89
C HIS A 245 -4.76 -4.08 14.71
N LEU A 246 -3.72 -4.65 14.09
CA LEU A 246 -2.46 -3.96 13.81
C LEU A 246 -2.58 -2.93 12.68
N LEU A 247 -3.60 -3.07 11.82
CA LEU A 247 -3.82 -2.21 10.65
C LEU A 247 -4.87 -1.12 10.90
N GLN A 248 -5.35 -0.98 12.15
CA GLN A 248 -6.29 0.07 12.53
C GLN A 248 -5.63 1.45 12.51
N ALA A 249 -6.29 2.40 11.85
CA ALA A 249 -5.82 3.77 11.77
C ALA A 249 -5.83 4.43 13.16
N VAL A 250 -4.73 5.09 13.53
CA VAL A 250 -4.62 5.86 14.79
C VAL A 250 -4.62 7.37 14.55
N GLY A 251 -4.80 7.80 13.30
CA GLY A 251 -4.77 9.20 12.89
C GLY A 251 -5.31 9.39 11.48
N PRO A 252 -5.35 10.64 10.97
CA PRO A 252 -5.88 10.94 9.65
C PRO A 252 -5.02 10.33 8.54
N ARG A 253 -5.64 10.10 7.39
CA ARG A 253 -4.95 9.76 6.15
C ARG A 253 -4.09 10.95 5.69
N ILE A 254 -3.01 10.68 4.95
CA ILE A 254 -2.17 11.73 4.36
C ILE A 254 -2.98 12.56 3.36
N TRP A 255 -3.77 11.90 2.50
CA TRP A 255 -4.69 12.58 1.62
C TRP A 255 -6.15 12.36 2.04
N PRO A 256 -6.99 13.40 2.03
CA PRO A 256 -8.42 13.25 2.29
C PRO A 256 -9.07 12.28 1.31
N GLU A 257 -9.88 11.36 1.83
CA GLU A 257 -10.75 10.49 1.05
C GLU A 257 -12.18 10.71 1.53
N PHE A 258 -13.08 11.00 0.59
CA PHE A 258 -14.49 11.20 0.88
C PHE A 258 -15.25 9.93 0.48
N THR A 259 -15.93 9.32 1.44
CA THR A 259 -16.92 8.29 1.15
C THR A 259 -18.23 8.98 0.81
N TYR A 260 -18.70 8.86 -0.43
CA TYR A 260 -20.01 9.36 -0.81
C TYR A 260 -21.04 8.24 -0.60
N GLU A 261 -21.99 8.44 0.29
CA GLU A 261 -23.20 7.60 0.35
C GLU A 261 -24.25 8.23 -0.56
N ILE A 262 -24.50 7.60 -1.72
CA ILE A 262 -25.56 8.02 -2.62
C ILE A 262 -26.87 7.41 -2.12
N HIS A 263 -27.69 8.20 -1.43
CA HIS A 263 -29.06 7.80 -1.12
C HIS A 263 -29.96 7.99 -2.34
N ASN A 264 -30.29 6.90 -3.04
CA ASN A 264 -31.37 6.90 -4.03
C ASN A 264 -32.69 6.62 -3.32
N THR A 265 -33.48 7.66 -3.07
CA THR A 265 -34.90 7.50 -2.74
C THR A 265 -35.69 7.34 -4.05
N ILE A 266 -36.24 6.15 -4.28
CA ILE A 266 -37.22 5.93 -5.35
C ILE A 266 -38.56 6.42 -4.81
N ASP A 267 -38.97 7.62 -5.21
CA ASP A 267 -40.34 8.06 -5.05
C ASP A 267 -41.21 7.32 -6.08
N VAL A 268 -41.97 6.33 -5.63
CA VAL A 268 -42.95 5.63 -6.49
C VAL A 268 -44.14 6.55 -6.68
N PHE A 269 -44.27 7.12 -7.87
CA PHE A 269 -45.43 7.90 -8.27
C PHE A 269 -46.57 6.95 -8.66
N GLY A 270 -47.70 6.99 -7.96
CA GLY A 270 -48.93 6.35 -8.41
C GLY A 270 -49.45 7.02 -9.69
N MET A 271 -50.09 6.26 -10.58
CA MET A 271 -50.72 6.80 -11.80
C MET A 271 -51.73 7.91 -11.44
N GLY A 272 -51.31 9.17 -11.50
CA GLY A 272 -52.15 10.34 -11.19
C GLY A 272 -51.45 11.48 -10.43
N GLU A 273 -50.31 11.22 -9.80
CA GLU A 273 -49.51 12.25 -9.11
C GLU A 273 -48.25 12.61 -9.90
N SER A 274 -48.34 13.69 -10.68
CA SER A 274 -47.18 14.27 -11.35
C SER A 274 -46.39 15.19 -10.40
N PRO A 275 -45.07 15.36 -10.60
CA PRO A 275 -44.25 16.33 -9.86
C PRO A 275 -44.81 17.77 -9.88
N SER A 276 -45.52 18.13 -10.96
CA SER A 276 -46.20 19.42 -11.10
C SER A 276 -47.38 19.60 -10.14
N ARG A 277 -48.06 18.51 -9.75
CA ARG A 277 -49.21 18.53 -8.84
C ARG A 277 -48.78 18.70 -7.38
N LYS A 278 -47.63 18.12 -6.99
CA LYS A 278 -47.00 18.35 -5.67
C LYS A 278 -46.53 19.79 -5.48
N ARG A 279 -45.95 20.43 -6.52
CA ARG A 279 -45.59 21.86 -6.44
C ARG A 279 -46.81 22.76 -6.22
N LYS A 280 -47.95 22.44 -6.85
CA LYS A 280 -49.23 23.15 -6.62
C LYS A 280 -49.80 22.92 -5.21
N HIS A 281 -49.71 21.71 -4.67
CA HIS A 281 -50.16 21.44 -3.30
C HIS A 281 -49.27 22.10 -2.24
N ALA A 282 -47.95 22.12 -2.45
CA ALA A 282 -47.02 22.79 -1.55
C ALA A 282 -47.17 24.32 -1.60
N SER A 283 -47.49 24.91 -2.76
CA SER A 283 -47.79 26.35 -2.86
C SER A 283 -49.13 26.71 -2.23
N ALA A 284 -50.16 25.85 -2.35
CA ALA A 284 -51.46 26.07 -1.73
C ALA A 284 -51.41 26.00 -0.19
N GLN A 285 -50.68 25.03 0.36
CA GLN A 285 -50.49 24.92 1.82
C GLN A 285 -49.67 26.08 2.41
N ASN A 286 -48.75 26.66 1.66
CA ASN A 286 -48.03 27.86 2.10
C ASN A 286 -48.89 29.13 2.04
N GLN A 287 -49.83 29.24 1.08
CA GLN A 287 -50.79 30.35 1.03
C GLN A 287 -51.80 30.30 2.19
N GLU A 288 -52.35 29.12 2.52
CA GLU A 288 -53.25 28.95 3.68
C GLU A 288 -52.58 29.29 5.01
N ARG A 289 -51.27 28.97 5.14
CA ARG A 289 -50.48 29.29 6.35
C ARG A 289 -50.16 30.78 6.49
N GLN A 290 -50.19 31.51 5.37
CA GLN A 290 -49.95 32.96 5.35
C GLN A 290 -51.26 33.72 5.61
N GLU A 291 -52.38 33.26 5.06
CA GLU A 291 -53.72 33.81 5.35
C GLU A 291 -54.15 33.63 6.82
N GLN A 292 -53.79 32.51 7.45
CA GLN A 292 -54.00 32.30 8.90
C GLN A 292 -53.15 33.22 9.78
N LYS A 293 -51.96 33.64 9.33
CA LYS A 293 -51.14 34.62 10.08
C LYS A 293 -51.73 36.02 9.99
N ASP A 294 -52.20 36.42 8.82
CA ASP A 294 -52.78 37.75 8.60
C ASP A 294 -54.13 37.93 9.31
N HIS A 295 -54.92 36.87 9.50
CA HIS A 295 -56.17 36.90 10.30
C HIS A 295 -55.94 37.01 11.82
N SER A 296 -54.72 36.75 12.31
CA SER A 296 -54.42 36.84 13.75
C SER A 296 -53.94 38.24 14.20
N ALA A 297 -53.75 39.17 13.26
CA ALA A 297 -53.18 40.50 13.51
C ALA A 297 -54.20 41.65 13.61
N ALA A 298 -55.51 41.39 13.58
CA ALA A 298 -56.54 42.45 13.59
C ALA A 298 -57.60 42.25 14.69
N SER A 299 -57.32 42.71 15.91
CA SER A 299 -58.24 43.55 16.72
C SER A 299 -57.65 43.92 18.09
N PRO A 300 -58.07 45.07 18.67
CA PRO A 300 -57.18 45.95 19.42
C PRO A 300 -57.36 45.96 20.95
N LEU A 301 -56.36 46.56 21.58
CA LEU A 301 -56.29 47.00 22.98
C LEU A 301 -57.61 47.58 23.54
N THR A 302 -57.98 47.16 24.75
CA THR A 302 -58.61 48.04 25.75
C THR A 302 -58.04 47.80 27.14
N TRP A 303 -57.91 48.93 27.85
CA TRP A 303 -57.24 49.17 29.11
C TRP A 303 -57.98 48.63 30.35
N GLY A 304 -57.19 48.26 31.37
CA GLY A 304 -57.20 49.03 32.61
C GLY A 304 -58.01 48.53 33.81
N HIS A 305 -57.25 48.28 34.89
CA HIS A 305 -57.46 48.71 36.28
C HIS A 305 -58.03 47.75 37.34
N GLN A 306 -57.19 47.61 38.39
CA GLN A 306 -57.45 47.61 39.84
C GLN A 306 -58.35 46.50 40.40
N GLY A 307 -58.05 45.86 41.54
CA GLY A 307 -57.12 46.14 42.61
C GLY A 307 -57.23 45.05 43.67
N SER A 308 -56.34 45.16 44.67
CA SER A 308 -56.14 44.32 45.86
C SER A 308 -57.37 43.74 46.55
N LEU A 309 -57.20 42.61 47.24
CA LEU A 309 -57.10 42.48 48.71
C LEU A 309 -57.01 40.97 49.06
N PHE A 310 -56.17 40.67 50.07
CA PHE A 310 -56.15 39.58 51.08
C PHE A 310 -57.16 38.42 50.92
N ASP A 311 -56.82 37.16 51.15
CA ASP A 311 -55.98 36.54 52.20
C ASP A 311 -54.98 35.48 51.67
#